data_AF-A0A1Y3A841-F1
#
_entry.id   AF-A0A1Y3A841-F1
#
_cell.length_a   1.000
_cell.length_b   1.000
_cell.length_c   1.000
_cell.angle_alpha   90.00
_cell.angle_beta   90.00
_cell.angle_gamma   90.00
#
_symmetry.space_group_name_H-M   'P 1'
#
loop_
_entity.id
_entity.type
_entity.pdbx_description
1 polymer ?
#
loop_
_entity_poly.entity_id
_entity_poly.type
_entity_poly.pdbx_seq_one_letter_code
_entity_poly.pdbx_strand_id
1 'polypeptide(L)'
;MSDTAAQPRSDADESDEAPADAAATDEPTDPDEEASAGPVSTGAESVVAALEAAGAKTAFGVQGGAIMPVYDALYDSSIRHVTMAHEQGAAHAADAYGVVAGEPGLCMATSGPGATNLVTGIADADMDSDAMLALTGQVPTEFVGNDAFQATEPVGVTRPIPKHNYFAGRPDTVGDPRGQAVEPARPR
;
A
#
# COMPACT_ATOMS: atom_id res chain seq x y z
N MET A 1 -48.70 -56.83 -24.25
CA MET A 1 -49.89 -57.24 -23.46
C MET A 1 -49.58 -56.88 -22.02
N SER A 2 -50.05 -55.78 -21.42
CA SER A 2 -50.99 -54.70 -21.78
C SER A 2 -50.39 -53.39 -21.21
N ASP A 3 -50.37 -52.20 -21.83
CA ASP A 3 -51.50 -51.28 -22.13
C ASP A 3 -52.44 -51.09 -20.91
N THR A 4 -52.70 -49.91 -20.34
CA THR A 4 -52.79 -48.53 -20.90
C THR A 4 -52.58 -47.41 -19.83
N ALA A 5 -52.28 -46.19 -20.31
CA ALA A 5 -52.20 -44.82 -19.75
C ALA A 5 -53.29 -44.35 -18.71
N ALA A 6 -53.38 -43.11 -18.18
CA ALA A 6 -52.76 -41.79 -18.47
C ALA A 6 -52.83 -40.80 -17.25
N GLN A 7 -52.06 -39.71 -17.29
CA GLN A 7 -52.19 -38.45 -16.49
C GLN A 7 -53.23 -37.48 -17.15
N PRO A 8 -53.77 -36.36 -16.56
CA PRO A 8 -53.02 -35.29 -15.85
C PRO A 8 -53.75 -34.41 -14.78
N ARG A 9 -53.00 -33.40 -14.26
CA ARG A 9 -53.29 -32.01 -13.78
C ARG A 9 -54.78 -31.56 -13.62
N SER A 10 -55.17 -30.64 -12.74
CA SER A 10 -54.44 -29.53 -12.05
C SER A 10 -55.02 -29.33 -10.61
N ASP A 11 -54.94 -28.22 -9.85
CA ASP A 11 -54.45 -26.82 -10.02
C ASP A 11 -54.00 -26.20 -8.66
N ALA A 12 -53.85 -24.87 -8.54
CA ALA A 12 -53.44 -24.13 -7.32
C ALA A 12 -54.61 -23.58 -6.47
N ASP A 13 -54.35 -23.28 -5.18
CA ASP A 13 -55.02 -22.21 -4.43
C ASP A 13 -54.05 -21.61 -3.39
N GLU A 14 -54.15 -20.30 -3.14
CA GLU A 14 -53.19 -19.48 -2.39
C GLU A 14 -53.96 -18.44 -1.54
N SER A 15 -53.95 -18.63 -0.23
CA SER A 15 -54.38 -17.66 0.81
C SER A 15 -54.04 -18.25 2.18
N ASP A 16 -53.82 -17.52 3.26
CA ASP A 16 -53.51 -16.12 3.56
C ASP A 16 -53.49 -16.11 5.10
N GLU A 17 -52.32 -16.07 5.75
CA GLU A 17 -52.29 -15.86 7.20
C GLU A 17 -50.94 -15.33 7.72
N ALA A 18 -50.98 -14.09 8.20
CA ALA A 18 -50.07 -13.50 9.16
C ALA A 18 -50.87 -12.45 9.97
N PRO A 19 -50.46 -12.04 11.19
CA PRO A 19 -49.25 -12.42 11.93
C PRO A 19 -49.52 -12.96 13.35
N ALA A 20 -48.50 -13.51 14.00
CA ALA A 20 -48.47 -13.67 15.46
C ALA A 20 -47.14 -13.16 16.01
N ASP A 21 -47.21 -12.08 16.78
CA ASP A 21 -46.10 -11.41 17.45
C ASP A 21 -45.52 -12.28 18.57
N ALA A 22 -44.19 -12.45 18.57
CA ALA A 22 -43.47 -13.29 19.53
C ALA A 22 -42.09 -12.71 19.87
N ALA A 23 -42.12 -11.54 20.51
CA ALA A 23 -41.10 -11.02 21.44
C ALA A 23 -39.62 -11.24 21.05
N ALA A 24 -39.00 -10.19 20.49
CA ALA A 24 -37.54 -10.09 20.47
C ALA A 24 -36.99 -10.18 21.91
N THR A 25 -36.16 -11.18 22.18
CA THR A 25 -35.31 -11.22 23.36
C THR A 25 -34.17 -10.24 23.16
N ASP A 26 -34.29 -9.07 23.78
CA ASP A 26 -33.24 -8.07 23.88
C ASP A 26 -32.15 -8.59 24.82
N GLU A 27 -31.26 -9.46 24.29
CA GLU A 27 -30.03 -9.79 25.00
C GLU A 27 -29.12 -8.56 24.98
N PRO A 28 -28.60 -8.12 26.15
CA PRO A 28 -27.74 -6.95 26.20
C PRO A 28 -26.43 -7.29 25.48
N THR A 29 -26.25 -6.75 24.27
CA THR A 29 -24.98 -6.80 23.55
C THR A 29 -23.92 -6.14 24.41
N ASP A 30 -22.92 -6.92 24.81
CA ASP A 30 -21.82 -6.47 25.66
C ASP A 30 -21.09 -5.31 24.95
N PRO A 31 -21.01 -4.09 25.53
CA PRO A 31 -20.32 -2.98 24.89
C PRO A 31 -18.81 -3.20 24.77
N ASP A 32 -18.27 -4.22 25.45
CA ASP A 32 -16.89 -4.67 25.38
C ASP A 32 -16.70 -5.84 24.39
N GLU A 33 -17.53 -5.94 23.33
CA GLU A 33 -17.15 -6.64 22.11
C GLU A 33 -16.04 -5.85 21.39
N GLU A 34 -14.86 -5.82 22.03
CA GLU A 34 -13.62 -5.24 21.51
C GLU A 34 -13.41 -5.79 20.10
N ALA A 35 -13.47 -4.90 19.11
CA ALA A 35 -13.22 -5.26 17.72
C ALA A 35 -11.88 -5.98 17.64
N SER A 36 -11.93 -7.31 17.46
CA SER A 36 -10.77 -8.20 17.50
C SER A 36 -9.67 -7.63 16.62
N ALA A 37 -8.69 -6.98 17.24
CA ALA A 37 -7.60 -6.36 16.52
C ALA A 37 -6.94 -7.45 15.67
N GLY A 38 -6.90 -7.22 14.35
CA GLY A 38 -6.19 -8.11 13.45
C GLY A 38 -4.73 -8.29 13.90
N PRO A 39 -4.04 -9.33 13.42
CA PRO A 39 -2.64 -9.56 13.78
C PRO A 39 -1.83 -8.26 13.65
N VAL A 40 -1.12 -7.90 14.72
CA VAL A 40 -0.41 -6.62 14.83
C VAL A 40 0.66 -6.54 13.75
N SER A 41 0.42 -5.71 12.73
CA SER A 41 1.40 -5.46 11.68
C SER A 41 2.51 -4.55 12.19
N THR A 42 3.74 -4.87 11.80
CA THR A 42 4.87 -3.94 11.89
C THR A 42 4.66 -2.76 10.95
N GLY A 43 5.41 -1.67 11.19
CA GLY A 43 5.42 -0.54 10.27
C GLY A 43 5.85 -0.92 8.85
N ALA A 44 6.77 -1.89 8.72
CA ALA A 44 7.24 -2.35 7.42
C ALA A 44 6.14 -3.07 6.63
N GLU A 45 5.43 -4.02 7.24
CA GLU A 45 4.28 -4.71 6.63
C GLU A 45 3.17 -3.69 6.27
N SER A 46 2.95 -2.69 7.13
CA SER A 46 1.96 -1.62 6.88
C SER A 46 2.35 -0.73 5.69
N VAL A 47 3.64 -0.47 5.46
CA VAL A 47 4.13 0.21 4.22
C VAL A 47 3.91 -0.67 3.00
N VAL A 48 4.27 -1.95 3.06
CA VAL A 48 4.12 -2.88 1.93
C VAL A 48 2.64 -3.01 1.53
N ALA A 49 1.74 -3.19 2.50
CA ALA A 49 0.30 -3.22 2.24
C ALA A 49 -0.24 -1.90 1.62
N ALA A 50 0.30 -0.74 2.05
CA ALA A 50 -0.07 0.55 1.45
C ALA A 50 0.43 0.70 0.01
N LEU A 51 1.61 0.17 -0.31
CA LEU A 51 2.15 0.13 -1.68
C LEU A 51 1.36 -0.83 -2.59
N GLU A 52 0.93 -1.98 -2.08
CA GLU A 52 0.04 -2.89 -2.81
C GLU A 52 -1.33 -2.23 -3.06
N ALA A 53 -1.89 -1.54 -2.07
CA ALA A 53 -3.13 -0.74 -2.22
C ALA A 53 -2.98 0.47 -3.16
N ALA A 54 -1.75 0.98 -3.36
CA ALA A 54 -1.43 1.97 -4.39
C ALA A 54 -1.65 1.41 -5.81
N GLY A 55 -1.47 0.10 -5.98
CA GLY A 55 -1.34 -0.57 -7.26
C GLY A 55 0.10 -0.74 -7.74
N ALA A 56 1.11 -0.54 -6.88
CA ALA A 56 2.50 -0.82 -7.23
C ALA A 56 2.70 -2.34 -7.40
N LYS A 57 3.36 -2.77 -8.49
CA LYS A 57 3.62 -4.19 -8.77
C LYS A 57 5.10 -4.54 -8.98
N THR A 58 5.91 -3.56 -9.39
CA THR A 58 7.35 -3.72 -9.54
C THR A 58 8.07 -2.61 -8.78
N ALA A 59 9.00 -2.99 -7.92
CA ALA A 59 9.89 -2.10 -7.21
C ALA A 59 11.30 -2.19 -7.81
N PHE A 60 11.95 -1.05 -8.01
CA PHE A 60 13.34 -0.96 -8.44
C PHE A 60 14.16 -0.38 -7.30
N GLY A 61 15.28 -0.97 -6.91
CA GLY A 61 15.98 -0.47 -5.74
C GLY A 61 17.38 -0.98 -5.47
N VAL A 62 18.03 -0.25 -4.56
CA VAL A 62 19.29 -0.63 -3.92
C VAL A 62 19.01 -0.85 -2.43
N GLN A 63 19.54 -1.94 -1.90
CA GLN A 63 19.36 -2.33 -0.50
C GLN A 63 20.30 -1.55 0.43
N GLY A 64 19.89 -1.38 1.69
CA GLY A 64 20.75 -0.83 2.74
C GLY A 64 20.11 -0.89 4.12
N GLY A 65 20.89 -0.62 5.16
CA GLY A 65 20.51 -0.93 6.53
C GLY A 65 19.22 -0.27 7.02
N ALA A 66 18.97 0.99 6.65
CA ALA A 66 17.82 1.75 7.15
C ALA A 66 16.48 1.37 6.50
N ILE A 67 16.49 0.71 5.33
CA ILE A 67 15.30 0.22 4.63
C ILE A 67 15.11 -1.30 4.76
N MET A 68 16.05 -2.02 5.39
CA MET A 68 16.03 -3.49 5.44
C MET A 68 14.71 -4.08 5.98
N PRO A 69 14.06 -3.54 7.03
CA PRO A 69 12.78 -4.08 7.49
C PRO A 69 11.68 -4.08 6.42
N VAL A 70 11.68 -3.10 5.50
CA VAL A 70 10.76 -3.06 4.36
C VAL A 70 11.12 -4.13 3.34
N TYR A 71 12.41 -4.37 3.08
CA TYR A 71 12.84 -5.47 2.20
C TYR A 71 12.50 -6.85 2.78
N ASP A 72 12.58 -7.01 4.10
CA ASP A 72 12.16 -8.24 4.80
C ASP A 72 10.64 -8.45 4.61
N ALA A 73 9.81 -7.43 4.84
CA ALA A 73 8.36 -7.50 4.59
C ALA A 73 7.99 -7.66 3.10
N LEU A 74 8.81 -7.14 2.18
CA LEU A 74 8.63 -7.28 0.73
C LEU A 74 8.84 -8.74 0.25
N TYR A 75 9.50 -9.59 1.05
CA TYR A 75 9.75 -10.99 0.69
C TYR A 75 8.45 -11.81 0.52
N ASP A 76 7.44 -11.53 1.36
CA ASP A 76 6.13 -12.18 1.34
C ASP A 76 5.08 -11.42 0.50
N SER A 77 5.49 -10.32 -0.15
CA SER A 77 4.62 -9.45 -0.97
C SER A 77 4.43 -9.97 -2.41
N SER A 78 3.35 -9.52 -3.04
CA SER A 78 3.15 -9.64 -4.48
C SER A 78 4.02 -8.70 -5.32
N ILE A 79 4.63 -7.67 -4.71
CA ILE A 79 5.48 -6.69 -5.38
C ILE A 79 6.82 -7.31 -5.75
N ARG A 80 7.12 -7.37 -7.06
CA ARG A 80 8.39 -7.88 -7.56
C ARG A 80 9.50 -6.85 -7.38
N HIS A 81 10.52 -7.16 -6.58
CA HIS A 81 11.75 -6.36 -6.55
C HIS A 81 12.68 -6.63 -7.74
N VAL A 82 13.31 -5.58 -8.26
CA VAL A 82 14.40 -5.60 -9.24
C VAL A 82 15.61 -4.90 -8.64
N THR A 83 16.65 -5.67 -8.35
CA THR A 83 17.92 -5.13 -7.82
C THR A 83 18.64 -4.30 -8.86
N MET A 84 18.92 -3.05 -8.52
CA MET A 84 19.62 -2.09 -9.37
C MET A 84 21.05 -1.87 -8.87
N ALA A 85 21.93 -1.40 -9.77
CA ALA A 85 23.34 -1.12 -9.42
C ALA A 85 23.55 0.27 -8.79
N HIS A 86 22.57 1.18 -8.91
CA HIS A 86 22.61 2.55 -8.40
C HIS A 86 21.19 3.10 -8.28
N GLU A 87 20.91 3.92 -7.25
CA GLU A 87 19.56 4.40 -6.97
C GLU A 87 19.02 5.33 -8.05
N GLN A 88 19.87 6.17 -8.67
CA GLN A 88 19.46 6.98 -9.83
C GLN A 88 18.92 6.11 -10.98
N GLY A 89 19.55 4.94 -11.21
CA GLY A 89 19.07 3.98 -12.20
C GLY A 89 17.77 3.30 -11.78
N ALA A 90 17.55 3.13 -10.48
CA ALA A 90 16.28 2.66 -9.93
C ALA A 90 15.15 3.69 -10.10
N ALA A 91 15.42 4.98 -9.89
CA ALA A 91 14.45 6.05 -10.09
C ALA A 91 14.00 6.13 -11.57
N HIS A 92 14.92 6.28 -12.52
CA HIS A 92 14.55 6.33 -13.95
C HIS A 92 13.90 5.04 -14.46
N ALA A 93 14.23 3.87 -13.88
CA ALA A 93 13.57 2.62 -14.24
C ALA A 93 12.14 2.51 -13.68
N ALA A 94 11.91 3.00 -12.46
CA ALA A 94 10.58 3.07 -11.87
C ALA A 94 9.68 4.04 -12.66
N ASP A 95 10.20 5.23 -12.96
CA ASP A 95 9.56 6.25 -13.80
C ASP A 95 9.14 5.69 -15.17
N ALA A 96 10.11 5.23 -15.97
CA ALA A 96 9.83 4.63 -17.28
C ALA A 96 8.93 3.37 -17.21
N TYR A 97 9.02 2.58 -16.13
CA TYR A 97 8.09 1.48 -15.90
C TYR A 97 6.66 1.98 -15.70
N GLY A 98 6.46 3.05 -14.93
CA GLY A 98 5.12 3.57 -14.65
C GLY A 98 4.41 4.05 -15.91
N VAL A 99 5.12 4.76 -16.78
CA VAL A 99 4.65 5.17 -18.11
C VAL A 99 4.27 3.99 -18.98
N VAL A 100 5.14 2.98 -19.07
CA VAL A 100 4.96 1.84 -20.00
C VAL A 100 3.93 0.82 -19.50
N ALA A 101 3.82 0.62 -18.18
CA ALA A 101 2.89 -0.31 -17.57
C ALA A 101 1.49 0.29 -17.34
N GLY A 102 1.37 1.62 -17.22
CA GLY A 102 0.13 2.27 -16.78
C GLY A 102 -0.18 2.04 -15.30
N GLU A 103 0.86 1.93 -14.47
CA GLU A 103 0.82 1.60 -13.05
C GLU A 103 1.79 2.52 -12.29
N PRO A 104 1.65 2.76 -10.98
CA PRO A 104 2.64 3.53 -10.24
C PRO A 104 4.00 2.82 -10.21
N GLY A 105 5.04 3.47 -10.72
CA GLY A 105 6.42 3.02 -10.62
C GLY A 105 6.96 3.22 -9.20
N LEU A 106 7.61 2.21 -8.61
CA LEU A 106 8.16 2.30 -7.26
C LEU A 106 9.69 2.23 -7.28
N CYS A 107 10.37 3.28 -6.80
CA CYS A 107 11.81 3.24 -6.51
C CYS A 107 12.07 3.17 -4.99
N MET A 108 13.08 2.39 -4.59
CA MET A 108 13.44 2.11 -3.20
C MET A 108 14.93 2.36 -2.92
N ALA A 109 15.24 3.07 -1.84
CA ALA A 109 16.60 3.31 -1.38
C ALA A 109 16.75 3.32 0.15
N THR A 110 17.97 3.12 0.65
CA THR A 110 18.30 3.37 2.07
C THR A 110 18.38 4.87 2.38
N SER A 111 18.57 5.22 3.65
CA SER A 111 18.79 6.59 4.10
C SER A 111 20.07 7.22 3.53
N GLY A 112 20.31 8.49 3.84
CA GLY A 112 21.61 9.10 3.61
C GLY A 112 21.94 9.20 2.11
N PRO A 113 23.03 8.56 1.65
CA PRO A 113 23.44 8.60 0.23
C PRO A 113 22.40 8.00 -0.72
N GLY A 114 21.70 6.93 -0.31
CA GLY A 114 20.71 6.25 -1.17
C GLY A 114 19.56 7.19 -1.53
N ALA A 115 18.97 7.83 -0.51
CA ALA A 115 17.94 8.85 -0.68
C ALA A 115 18.41 10.04 -1.56
N THR A 116 19.65 10.52 -1.39
CA THR A 116 20.17 11.62 -2.23
C THR A 116 20.45 11.21 -3.67
N ASN A 117 20.76 9.94 -3.93
CA ASN A 117 20.98 9.42 -5.29
C ASN A 117 19.67 9.30 -6.10
N LEU A 118 18.49 9.30 -5.46
CA LEU A 118 17.19 9.34 -6.14
C LEU A 118 16.82 10.72 -6.71
N VAL A 119 17.44 11.80 -6.21
CA VAL A 119 17.02 13.20 -6.44
C VAL A 119 16.83 13.53 -7.93
N THR A 120 17.74 13.09 -8.81
CA THR A 120 17.62 13.37 -10.25
C THR A 120 16.40 12.71 -10.87
N GLY A 121 16.12 11.44 -10.56
CA GLY A 121 14.98 10.73 -11.15
C GLY A 121 13.64 11.11 -10.52
N ILE A 122 13.62 11.57 -9.28
CA ILE A 122 12.43 12.20 -8.67
C ILE A 122 12.07 13.48 -9.43
N ALA A 123 13.06 14.32 -9.75
CA ALA A 123 12.83 15.53 -10.52
C ALA A 123 12.40 15.26 -11.98
N ASP A 124 12.97 14.23 -12.63
CA ASP A 124 12.60 13.81 -13.98
C ASP A 124 11.10 13.45 -14.05
N ALA A 125 10.66 12.52 -13.19
CA ALA A 125 9.28 12.06 -13.11
C ALA A 125 8.29 13.19 -12.77
N ASP A 126 8.67 14.15 -11.92
CA ASP A 126 7.80 15.29 -11.58
C ASP A 126 7.67 16.29 -12.74
N MET A 127 8.76 16.55 -13.48
CA MET A 127 8.75 17.40 -14.67
C MET A 127 7.88 16.82 -15.80
N ASP A 128 7.99 15.51 -16.05
CA ASP A 128 7.17 14.82 -17.06
C ASP A 128 5.77 14.46 -16.54
N SER A 129 5.48 14.77 -15.26
CA SER A 129 4.21 14.59 -14.55
C SER A 129 3.80 13.14 -14.27
N ASP A 130 4.76 12.22 -14.34
CA ASP A 130 4.55 10.78 -14.29
C ASP A 130 4.20 10.23 -12.90
N ALA A 131 3.81 8.96 -12.91
CA ALA A 131 3.23 8.22 -11.80
C ALA A 131 4.32 7.43 -11.06
N MET A 132 5.12 8.10 -10.22
CA MET A 132 6.19 7.48 -9.45
C MET A 132 6.06 7.67 -7.94
N LEU A 133 6.38 6.62 -7.19
CA LEU A 133 6.58 6.58 -5.74
C LEU A 133 8.07 6.38 -5.42
N ALA A 134 8.59 7.19 -4.50
CA ALA A 134 9.95 7.05 -3.97
C ALA A 134 9.92 6.73 -2.48
N LEU A 135 10.33 5.51 -2.11
CA LEU A 135 10.42 5.08 -0.72
C LEU A 135 11.88 5.09 -0.26
N THR A 136 12.14 5.77 0.86
CA THR A 136 13.46 5.83 1.48
C THR A 136 13.42 5.34 2.92
N GLY A 137 14.41 4.55 3.32
CA GLY A 137 14.70 4.30 4.73
C GLY A 137 15.23 5.56 5.42
N GLN A 138 15.13 5.63 6.74
CA GLN A 138 15.68 6.73 7.53
C GLN A 138 16.28 6.20 8.85
N VAL A 139 17.19 6.96 9.46
CA VAL A 139 17.67 6.70 10.82
C VAL A 139 16.50 6.71 11.83
N PRO A 140 16.61 6.01 12.97
CA PRO A 140 15.61 6.09 14.05
C PRO A 140 15.26 7.54 14.41
N THR A 141 13.99 7.82 14.71
CA THR A 141 13.48 9.19 14.92
C THR A 141 14.26 10.00 15.95
N GLU A 142 14.79 9.34 16.98
CA GLU A 142 15.66 9.92 18.04
C GLU A 142 17.03 10.43 17.53
N PHE A 143 17.46 10.03 16.34
CA PHE A 143 18.72 10.45 15.71
C PHE A 143 18.54 11.43 14.54
N VAL A 144 17.30 11.76 14.16
CA VAL A 144 17.02 12.75 13.12
C VAL A 144 17.51 14.13 13.57
N GLY A 145 18.30 14.80 12.73
CA GLY A 145 18.91 16.10 13.04
C GLY A 145 20.15 16.05 13.96
N ASN A 146 20.60 14.88 14.38
CA ASN A 146 21.75 14.71 15.31
C ASN A 146 23.04 14.26 14.60
N ASP A 147 23.22 14.62 13.31
CA ASP A 147 24.38 14.25 12.46
C ASP A 147 24.77 12.75 12.52
N ALA A 148 23.76 11.88 12.64
CA ALA A 148 23.95 10.45 12.77
C ALA A 148 24.48 9.78 11.47
N PHE A 149 25.01 8.56 11.59
CA PHE A 149 25.53 7.81 10.46
C PHE A 149 24.45 7.60 9.38
N GLN A 150 24.76 8.01 8.14
CA GLN A 150 23.82 8.02 7.01
C GLN A 150 22.50 8.77 7.28
N ALA A 151 22.51 9.77 8.17
CA ALA A 151 21.44 10.75 8.26
C ALA A 151 21.58 11.77 7.13
N THR A 152 20.52 11.91 6.34
CA THR A 152 20.23 13.09 5.51
C THR A 152 18.83 13.55 5.84
N GLU A 153 18.40 14.67 5.25
CA GLU A 153 17.03 15.17 5.36
C GLU A 153 16.34 15.10 3.97
N PRO A 154 15.90 13.91 3.50
CA PRO A 154 15.37 13.74 2.15
C PRO A 154 14.16 14.62 1.87
N VAL A 155 13.29 14.85 2.86
CA VAL A 155 12.11 15.72 2.71
C VAL A 155 12.54 17.17 2.44
N GLY A 156 13.56 17.65 3.14
CA GLY A 156 14.15 18.98 2.89
C GLY A 156 14.82 19.07 1.52
N VAL A 157 15.64 18.09 1.15
CA VAL A 157 16.38 18.04 -0.13
C VAL A 157 15.44 17.95 -1.33
N THR A 158 14.42 17.09 -1.25
CA THR A 158 13.48 16.84 -2.35
C THR A 158 12.30 17.80 -2.38
N ARG A 159 12.10 18.67 -1.37
CA ARG A 159 10.91 19.54 -1.26
C ARG A 159 10.41 20.24 -2.55
N PRO A 160 11.26 20.71 -3.49
CA PRO A 160 10.78 21.40 -4.69
C PRO A 160 10.54 20.49 -5.92
N ILE A 161 10.69 19.15 -5.81
CA ILE A 161 10.73 18.24 -6.97
C ILE A 161 9.81 17.00 -6.91
N PRO A 162 8.89 16.84 -5.93
CA PRO A 162 7.69 16.04 -6.17
C PRO A 162 6.42 16.79 -5.78
N LYS A 163 5.30 16.42 -6.42
CA LYS A 163 3.92 16.74 -6.01
C LYS A 163 3.73 16.71 -4.48
N HIS A 164 4.22 15.67 -3.80
CA HIS A 164 4.18 15.51 -2.34
C HIS A 164 5.38 14.72 -1.81
N ASN A 165 5.87 15.08 -0.62
CA ASN A 165 6.79 14.26 0.18
C ASN A 165 6.41 14.31 1.67
N TYR A 166 6.81 13.28 2.43
CA TYR A 166 6.40 13.10 3.84
C TYR A 166 7.48 12.35 4.64
N PHE A 167 7.55 12.63 5.95
CA PHE A 167 8.38 11.88 6.90
C PHE A 167 7.49 11.21 7.95
N ALA A 168 7.47 9.88 7.97
CA ALA A 168 6.72 9.07 8.92
C ALA A 168 7.43 8.99 10.28
N GLY A 169 7.45 10.10 11.02
CA GLY A 169 8.14 10.21 12.31
C GLY A 169 7.48 9.46 13.48
N ARG A 170 6.29 8.88 13.28
CA ARG A 170 5.54 8.16 14.32
C ARG A 170 4.93 6.86 13.78
N PRO A 171 4.88 5.77 14.57
CA PRO A 171 4.32 4.48 14.11
C PRO A 171 2.88 4.56 13.61
N ASP A 172 2.04 5.40 14.23
CA ASP A 172 0.62 5.60 13.91
C ASP A 172 0.37 6.30 12.55
N THR A 173 1.43 6.76 11.88
CA THR A 173 1.37 7.41 10.55
C THR A 173 1.98 6.58 9.43
N VAL A 174 2.56 5.43 9.77
CA VAL A 174 3.13 4.47 8.82
C VAL A 174 1.98 3.66 8.20
N GLY A 175 2.05 3.40 6.89
CA GLY A 175 0.94 2.81 6.12
C GLY A 175 -0.28 3.71 5.83
N ASP A 176 -0.44 4.91 6.43
CA ASP A 176 -1.57 5.82 6.10
C ASP A 176 -1.47 6.40 4.67
N PRO A 177 -2.37 6.05 3.74
CA PRO A 177 -2.35 6.55 2.37
C PRO A 177 -2.72 8.04 2.25
N ARG A 178 -3.21 8.69 3.31
CA ARG A 178 -3.45 10.15 3.36
C ARG A 178 -2.24 10.93 3.84
N GLY A 179 -1.35 10.28 4.60
CA GLY A 179 -0.07 10.87 5.04
C GLY A 179 1.05 10.63 4.03
N GLN A 180 1.05 9.48 3.34
CA GLN A 180 2.03 9.14 2.31
C GLN A 180 1.54 9.56 0.92
N ALA A 181 2.46 9.80 -0.01
CA ALA A 181 2.19 10.28 -1.38
C ALA A 181 1.55 9.23 -2.32
N VAL A 182 0.73 8.32 -1.77
CA VAL A 182 0.22 7.11 -2.40
C VAL A 182 -0.99 7.37 -3.29
N GLU A 183 -1.93 8.21 -2.86
CA GLU A 183 -3.10 8.60 -3.67
C GLU A 183 -2.76 9.42 -4.94
N PRO A 184 -1.91 10.47 -4.90
CA PRO A 184 -1.63 11.32 -6.07
C PRO A 184 -0.72 10.68 -7.14
N ALA A 185 -0.18 9.48 -6.89
CA ALA A 185 0.73 8.78 -7.80
C ALA A 185 0.02 7.87 -8.82
N ARG A 186 -1.31 7.98 -8.98
CA ARG A 186 -2.06 7.20 -9.98
C ARG A 186 -2.01 7.86 -11.37
N PRO A 187 -1.77 7.09 -12.45
CA PRO A 187 -1.84 7.62 -13.82
C PRO A 187 -3.27 8.12 -14.16
N ARG A 188 -3.36 9.08 -15.09
CA ARG A 188 -4.61 9.70 -15.53
C ARG A 188 -5.29 8.96 -16.68
#